data_AF-K2C5N8-F1
#
_entry.id   AF-K2C5N8-F1
#
_cell.length_a   1.000
_cell.length_b   1.000
_cell.length_c   1.000
_cell.angle_alpha   90.00
_cell.angle_beta   90.00
_cell.angle_gamma   90.00
#
_symmetry.space_group_name_H-M   'P 1'
#
loop_
_entity.id
_entity.type
_entity.pdbx_description
1 polymer ?
#
loop_
_entity_poly.entity_id
_entity_poly.type
_entity_poly.pdbx_seq_one_letter_code
_entity_poly.pdbx_strand_id
1 'polypeptide(L)'
;MVSGIVVTLIGMTLIASAMKSCAGGQPVLDGFLSGKITAAVVQQNLMLAGLVVITILVLNSFNNRWIRMSSIFVGLLAGYVVAIFMGKVDFSSLAQTSLIAVPVPFKYGFDFDFSVFFGIALLYLVTMVETIGDITATSLVSGEPIEGDLYLERVSGGVLADGFNSLLAAVFNTFPNTTFSQNNGIIQLTGVASRYVGYF
;
A
#
# COMPACT_ATOMS: atom_id res chain seq x y z
N MET A 1 -4.14 -11.58 19.29
CA MET A 1 -4.16 -12.85 18.50
C MET A 1 -5.13 -12.79 17.32
N VAL A 2 -6.36 -12.28 17.46
CA VAL A 2 -7.32 -12.17 16.34
C VAL A 2 -6.85 -11.21 15.23
N SER A 3 -6.33 -10.02 15.60
CA SER A 3 -5.79 -9.04 14.64
C SER A 3 -4.72 -9.62 13.72
N GLY A 4 -3.73 -10.34 14.27
CA GLY A 4 -2.63 -10.91 13.49
C GLY A 4 -3.07 -11.98 12.47
N ILE A 5 -4.10 -12.77 12.78
CA ILE A 5 -4.65 -13.76 11.83
C ILE A 5 -5.32 -13.04 10.66
N VAL A 6 -6.12 -12.01 10.93
CA VAL A 6 -6.82 -11.23 9.89
C VAL A 6 -5.82 -10.55 8.95
N VAL A 7 -4.80 -9.89 9.51
CA VAL A 7 -3.74 -9.23 8.71
C VAL A 7 -2.97 -10.26 7.88
N THR A 8 -2.66 -11.44 8.43
CA THR A 8 -1.99 -12.50 7.68
C THR A 8 -2.86 -13.03 6.53
N LEU A 9 -4.16 -13.23 6.76
CA LEU A 9 -5.10 -13.65 5.72
C LEU A 9 -5.19 -12.61 4.59
N ILE A 10 -5.27 -11.33 4.92
CA ILE A 10 -5.26 -10.24 3.93
C ILE A 10 -3.95 -10.25 3.14
N GLY A 11 -2.80 -10.40 3.81
CA GLY A 11 -1.51 -10.52 3.14
C GLY A 11 -1.47 -11.69 2.15
N MET A 12 -1.96 -12.87 2.56
CA MET A 12 -1.98 -14.05 1.70
C MET A 12 -2.90 -13.88 0.47
N THR A 13 -4.07 -13.25 0.62
CA THR A 13 -4.97 -13.02 -0.54
C THR A 13 -4.38 -12.00 -1.51
N LEU A 14 -3.68 -10.97 -1.00
CA LEU A 14 -3.01 -9.98 -1.82
C LEU A 14 -1.81 -10.55 -2.58
N ILE A 15 -1.07 -11.51 -2.01
CA ILE A 15 0.02 -12.20 -2.71
C ILE A 15 -0.49 -12.87 -3.99
N ALA A 16 -1.67 -13.50 -3.95
CA ALA A 16 -2.24 -14.12 -5.14
C ALA A 16 -2.53 -13.10 -6.26
N SER A 17 -3.04 -11.92 -5.90
CA SER A 17 -3.26 -10.82 -6.85
C SER A 17 -1.92 -10.27 -7.39
N ALA A 18 -0.94 -10.07 -6.51
CA ALA A 18 0.39 -9.61 -6.89
C ALA A 18 1.07 -10.57 -7.88
N MET A 19 0.97 -11.88 -7.68
CA MET A 19 1.51 -12.89 -8.60
C MET A 19 0.88 -12.80 -10.00
N LYS A 20 -0.43 -12.54 -10.09
CA LYS A 20 -1.11 -12.32 -11.38
C LYS A 20 -0.59 -11.06 -12.07
N SER A 21 -0.40 -9.98 -11.31
CA SER A 21 0.19 -8.73 -11.83
C SER A 21 1.63 -8.93 -12.31
N CYS A 22 2.45 -9.68 -11.57
CA CYS A 22 3.82 -10.02 -11.97
C CYS A 22 3.89 -10.84 -13.27
N ALA A 23 2.87 -11.64 -13.56
CA ALA A 23 2.77 -12.39 -14.82
C ALA A 23 2.31 -11.52 -16.02
N GLY A 24 1.92 -10.26 -15.79
CA GLY A 24 1.44 -9.32 -16.82
C GLY A 24 -0.01 -8.90 -16.65
N GLY A 25 -0.68 -9.30 -15.57
CA GLY A 25 -2.08 -8.98 -15.32
C GLY A 25 -3.06 -9.88 -16.06
N GLN A 26 -4.34 -9.75 -15.72
CA GLN A 26 -5.41 -10.62 -16.23
C GLN A 26 -5.48 -10.71 -17.77
N PRO A 27 -5.30 -9.61 -18.54
CA PRO A 27 -5.35 -9.69 -20.01
C PRO A 27 -4.25 -10.57 -20.61
N VAL A 28 -3.05 -10.57 -20.01
CA VAL A 28 -1.93 -11.39 -20.47
C VAL A 28 -2.15 -12.86 -20.12
N LEU A 29 -2.69 -13.15 -18.93
CA LEU A 29 -3.03 -14.52 -18.54
C LEU A 29 -4.14 -15.09 -19.44
N ASP A 30 -5.21 -14.35 -19.69
CA ASP A 30 -6.32 -14.81 -20.53
C ASP A 30 -5.85 -15.03 -21.99
N GLY A 31 -4.98 -14.16 -22.49
CA GLY A 31 -4.32 -14.32 -23.79
C GLY A 31 -3.40 -15.55 -23.84
N PHE A 32 -2.72 -15.87 -22.75
CA PHE A 32 -1.87 -17.07 -22.65
C PHE A 32 -2.71 -18.36 -22.64
N LEU A 33 -3.79 -18.40 -21.84
CA LEU A 33 -4.69 -19.55 -21.76
C LEU A 33 -5.46 -19.80 -23.07
N SER A 34 -5.76 -18.74 -23.81
CA SER A 34 -6.39 -18.82 -25.14
C SER A 34 -5.41 -19.08 -26.29
N GLY A 35 -4.11 -19.25 -26.01
CA GLY A 35 -3.07 -19.51 -27.01
C GLY A 35 -2.68 -18.31 -27.88
N LYS A 36 -3.20 -17.12 -27.59
CA LYS A 36 -2.92 -15.87 -28.32
C LYS A 36 -1.60 -15.22 -27.91
N ILE A 37 -1.14 -15.48 -26.69
CA ILE A 37 0.09 -14.95 -26.12
C ILE A 37 1.05 -16.11 -25.85
N THR A 38 2.29 -15.96 -26.29
CA THR A 38 3.34 -16.95 -26.09
C THR A 38 3.84 -16.95 -24.64
N ALA A 39 4.27 -18.12 -24.15
CA ALA A 39 4.93 -18.26 -22.85
C ALA A 39 6.11 -17.28 -22.64
N ALA A 40 6.78 -16.88 -23.72
CA ALA A 40 7.87 -15.90 -23.69
C ALA A 40 7.46 -14.55 -23.10
N VAL A 41 6.23 -14.08 -23.34
CA VAL A 41 5.73 -12.80 -22.81
C VAL A 41 5.53 -12.88 -21.30
N VAL A 42 4.93 -13.98 -20.83
CA VAL A 42 4.74 -14.25 -19.39
C VAL A 42 6.11 -14.38 -18.70
N GLN A 43 7.05 -15.11 -19.33
CA GLN A 43 8.41 -15.27 -18.82
C GLN A 43 9.14 -13.92 -18.70
N GLN A 44 9.02 -13.04 -19.70
CA GLN A 44 9.60 -11.70 -19.64
C GLN A 44 8.98 -10.84 -18.53
N ASN A 45 7.68 -10.93 -18.27
CA ASN A 45 7.03 -10.24 -17.15
C ASN A 45 7.54 -10.76 -15.80
N LEU A 46 7.64 -12.08 -15.64
CA LEU A 46 8.16 -12.71 -14.43
C LEU A 46 9.64 -12.39 -14.20
N MET A 47 10.46 -12.32 -15.25
CA MET A 47 11.86 -11.88 -15.15
C MET A 47 11.97 -10.43 -14.68
N LEU A 48 11.11 -9.54 -15.18
CA LEU A 48 11.05 -8.15 -14.75
C LEU A 48 10.64 -8.03 -13.28
N ALA A 49 9.59 -8.75 -12.87
CA ALA A 49 9.17 -8.81 -11.48
C ALA A 49 10.26 -9.41 -10.57
N GLY A 50 10.92 -10.46 -11.04
CA GLY A 50 12.07 -11.09 -10.37
C GLY A 50 13.23 -10.11 -10.19
N LEU A 51 13.55 -9.29 -11.20
CA LEU A 51 14.56 -8.24 -11.09
C LEU A 51 14.21 -7.23 -9.99
N VAL A 52 12.95 -6.78 -9.92
CA VAL A 52 12.49 -5.87 -8.87
C VAL A 52 12.67 -6.51 -7.49
N VAL A 53 12.17 -7.74 -7.30
CA VAL A 53 12.27 -8.46 -6.02
C VAL A 53 13.72 -8.71 -5.62
N ILE A 54 14.56 -9.19 -6.54
CA ILE A 54 15.99 -9.44 -6.29
C ILE A 54 16.68 -8.13 -5.90
N THR A 55 16.41 -7.03 -6.60
CA THR A 55 16.98 -5.72 -6.26
C THR A 55 16.58 -5.29 -4.85
N ILE A 56 15.31 -5.45 -4.48
CA ILE A 56 14.83 -5.15 -3.12
C ILE A 56 15.54 -6.02 -2.09
N LEU A 57 15.62 -7.34 -2.29
CA LEU A 57 16.26 -8.27 -1.37
C LEU A 57 17.76 -7.99 -1.20
N VAL A 58 18.46 -7.70 -2.30
CA VAL A 58 19.87 -7.34 -2.29
C VAL A 58 20.08 -6.05 -1.50
N LEU A 59 19.30 -4.99 -1.76
CA LEU A 59 19.42 -3.74 -1.03
C LEU A 59 19.02 -3.88 0.45
N ASN A 60 18.06 -4.76 0.77
CA ASN A 60 17.65 -5.00 2.14
C ASN A 60 18.71 -5.77 2.96
N SER A 61 19.60 -6.52 2.31
CA SER A 61 20.65 -7.30 2.98
C SER A 61 21.88 -6.49 3.39
N PHE A 62 22.02 -5.24 2.93
CA PHE A 62 23.11 -4.36 3.34
C PHE A 62 22.97 -3.92 4.80
N ASN A 63 24.08 -3.77 5.51
CA ASN A 63 24.09 -3.26 6.89
C ASN A 63 23.76 -1.76 7.01
N ASN A 64 23.72 -1.02 5.91
CA ASN A 64 23.39 0.41 5.93
C ASN A 64 21.87 0.62 6.01
N ARG A 65 21.43 1.23 7.11
CA ARG A 65 20.02 1.57 7.40
C ARG A 65 19.32 2.32 6.26
N TRP A 66 19.98 3.31 5.66
CA TRP A 66 19.38 4.13 4.60
C TRP A 66 19.11 3.33 3.34
N ILE A 67 20.03 2.44 2.96
CA ILE A 67 19.89 1.56 1.78
C ILE A 67 18.70 0.61 1.97
N ARG A 68 18.55 0.04 3.17
CA ARG A 68 17.44 -0.86 3.49
C ARG A 68 16.09 -0.15 3.39
N MET A 69 16.00 1.07 3.90
CA MET A 69 14.77 1.88 3.84
C MET A 69 14.39 2.27 2.40
N SER A 70 15.36 2.60 1.55
CA SER A 70 15.11 2.96 0.15
C SER A 70 14.91 1.77 -0.80
N SER A 71 15.09 0.53 -0.33
CA SER A 71 15.15 -0.67 -1.17
C SER A 71 13.95 -0.84 -2.10
N ILE A 72 12.73 -0.66 -1.59
CA ILE A 72 11.48 -0.77 -2.37
C ILE A 72 11.44 0.28 -3.48
N PHE A 73 11.75 1.54 -3.16
CA PHE A 73 11.77 2.64 -4.14
C PHE A 73 12.78 2.40 -5.26
N VAL A 74 14.02 2.03 -4.89
CA VAL A 74 15.09 1.77 -5.86
C VAL A 74 14.77 0.54 -6.72
N GLY A 75 14.20 -0.52 -6.13
CA GLY A 75 13.78 -1.70 -6.86
C GLY A 75 12.68 -1.40 -7.89
N LEU A 76 11.67 -0.62 -7.51
CA LEU A 76 10.62 -0.15 -8.42
C LEU A 76 11.18 0.72 -9.54
N LEU A 77 12.08 1.67 -9.22
CA LEU A 77 12.72 2.54 -10.20
C LEU A 77 13.55 1.73 -11.21
N ALA A 78 14.35 0.79 -10.73
CA ALA A 78 15.15 -0.09 -11.59
C ALA A 78 14.26 -0.92 -12.53
N GLY A 79 13.20 -1.52 -11.99
CA GLY A 79 12.21 -2.25 -12.79
C GLY A 79 11.53 -1.37 -13.83
N TYR A 80 11.13 -0.15 -13.46
CA TYR A 80 10.51 0.79 -14.37
C TYR A 80 11.45 1.19 -15.52
N VAL A 81 12.72 1.49 -15.22
CA VAL A 81 13.73 1.81 -16.23
C VAL A 81 13.93 0.64 -17.21
N VAL A 82 14.03 -0.58 -16.71
CA VAL A 82 14.13 -1.78 -17.58
C VAL A 82 12.85 -1.95 -18.42
N ALA A 83 11.67 -1.70 -17.84
CA ALA A 83 10.40 -1.78 -18.56
C ALA A 83 10.31 -0.80 -19.73
N ILE A 84 10.91 0.39 -19.60
CA ILE A 84 11.03 1.37 -20.70
C ILE A 84 11.85 0.78 -21.85
N PHE A 85 13.03 0.21 -21.55
CA PHE A 85 13.87 -0.41 -22.58
C PHE A 85 13.24 -1.66 -23.21
N MET A 86 12.35 -2.35 -22.50
CA MET A 86 11.55 -3.45 -23.03
C MET A 86 10.35 -2.99 -23.88
N GLY A 87 10.10 -1.67 -24.01
CA GLY A 87 8.97 -1.12 -24.74
C GLY A 87 7.60 -1.37 -24.08
N LYS A 88 7.57 -1.64 -22.77
CA LYS A 88 6.34 -1.93 -22.02
C LYS A 88 5.65 -0.69 -21.46
N VAL A 89 6.29 0.47 -21.59
CA VAL A 89 5.77 1.75 -21.09
C VAL A 89 5.25 2.57 -22.26
N ASP A 90 3.97 2.91 -22.22
CA ASP A 90 3.34 3.79 -23.20
C ASP A 90 3.34 5.25 -22.70
N PHE A 91 4.00 6.14 -23.46
CA PHE A 91 4.07 7.58 -23.17
C PHE A 91 3.07 8.41 -23.98
N SER A 92 2.26 7.79 -24.85
CA SER A 92 1.32 8.48 -25.74
C SER A 92 0.31 9.37 -24.99
N SER A 93 -0.13 8.92 -23.82
CA SER A 93 -1.13 9.60 -22.98
C SER A 93 -0.53 10.76 -22.18
N LEU A 94 0.80 10.88 -22.11
CA LEU A 94 1.46 11.93 -21.32
C LEU A 94 1.23 13.32 -21.91
N ALA A 95 1.21 13.43 -23.25
CA ALA A 95 1.00 14.71 -23.94
C ALA A 95 -0.41 15.29 -23.78
N GLN A 96 -1.39 14.44 -23.44
CA GLN A 96 -2.80 14.83 -23.30
C GLN A 96 -3.21 15.06 -21.84
N THR A 97 -2.33 14.73 -20.89
CA THR A 97 -2.65 14.79 -19.46
C THR A 97 -2.35 16.19 -18.90
N SER A 98 -3.30 16.76 -18.15
CA SER A 98 -3.10 18.04 -17.47
C SER A 98 -2.02 17.94 -16.40
N LEU A 99 -1.10 18.91 -16.36
CA LEU A 99 -0.04 18.98 -15.32
C LEU A 99 -0.60 19.14 -13.90
N ILE A 100 -1.80 19.70 -13.76
CA ILE A 100 -2.47 19.90 -12.48
C ILE A 100 -3.76 19.09 -12.48
N ALA A 101 -3.92 18.22 -11.49
CA ALA A 101 -5.16 17.50 -11.22
C ALA A 101 -5.80 18.08 -9.94
N VAL A 102 -6.92 18.78 -10.10
CA VAL A 102 -7.69 19.30 -8.96
C VAL A 102 -8.69 18.23 -8.53
N PRO A 103 -8.71 17.81 -7.25
CA PRO A 103 -9.67 16.82 -6.78
C PRO A 103 -11.08 17.41 -6.81
N VAL A 104 -12.00 16.72 -7.49
CA VAL A 104 -13.40 17.14 -7.62
C VAL A 104 -14.23 16.35 -6.62
N PRO A 105 -14.86 17.02 -5.62
CA PRO A 105 -15.78 16.35 -4.71
C PRO A 105 -16.89 15.62 -5.46
N PHE A 106 -17.16 14.37 -5.09
CA PHE A 106 -18.25 13.55 -5.61
C PHE A 106 -18.30 13.45 -7.14
N LYS A 107 -17.12 13.37 -7.79
CA LYS A 107 -16.98 13.31 -9.26
C LYS A 107 -17.84 12.22 -9.90
N TYR A 108 -18.01 11.09 -9.20
CA TYR A 108 -18.78 9.94 -9.70
C TYR A 108 -20.25 9.91 -9.23
N GLY A 109 -20.70 10.91 -8.47
CA GLY A 109 -22.05 10.97 -7.91
C GLY A 109 -22.23 10.07 -6.69
N PHE A 110 -23.50 9.83 -6.33
CA PHE A 110 -23.89 8.98 -5.20
C PHE A 110 -24.70 7.79 -5.69
N ASP A 111 -24.34 6.60 -5.22
CA ASP A 111 -25.14 5.40 -5.34
C ASP A 111 -24.98 4.59 -4.05
N PHE A 112 -26.02 3.84 -3.67
CA PHE A 112 -26.01 3.06 -2.44
C PHE A 112 -26.50 1.65 -2.67
N ASP A 113 -25.58 0.70 -2.53
CA ASP A 113 -25.85 -0.72 -2.57
C ASP A 113 -25.62 -1.35 -1.19
N PHE A 114 -26.62 -2.06 -0.68
CA PHE A 114 -26.56 -2.69 0.64
C PHE A 114 -25.47 -3.77 0.72
N SER A 115 -25.23 -4.51 -0.35
CA SER A 115 -24.20 -5.56 -0.40
C SER A 115 -22.80 -4.95 -0.29
N VAL A 116 -22.56 -3.85 -1.01
CA VAL A 116 -21.30 -3.08 -0.94
C VAL A 116 -21.15 -2.44 0.43
N PHE A 117 -22.22 -1.89 0.99
CA PHE A 117 -22.21 -1.29 2.33
C PHE A 117 -21.73 -2.28 3.39
N PHE A 118 -22.29 -3.50 3.43
CA PHE A 118 -21.85 -4.51 4.41
C PHE A 118 -20.40 -4.93 4.18
N GLY A 119 -19.96 -5.05 2.92
CA GLY A 119 -18.57 -5.34 2.59
C GLY A 119 -17.60 -4.28 3.10
N ILE A 120 -17.90 -3.00 2.84
CA ILE A 120 -17.10 -1.86 3.29
C ILE A 120 -17.16 -1.70 4.82
N ALA A 121 -18.32 -1.87 5.44
CA ALA A 121 -18.46 -1.79 6.89
C ALA A 121 -17.59 -2.84 7.60
N LEU A 122 -17.54 -4.07 7.08
CA LEU A 122 -16.67 -5.12 7.60
C LEU A 122 -15.19 -4.79 7.36
N LEU A 123 -14.85 -4.23 6.21
CA LEU A 123 -13.49 -3.75 5.92
C LEU A 123 -13.06 -2.70 6.95
N TYR A 124 -13.92 -1.74 7.30
CA TYR A 124 -13.62 -0.73 8.33
C TYR A 124 -13.43 -1.30 9.73
N LEU A 125 -14.13 -2.38 10.09
CA LEU A 125 -13.87 -3.05 11.37
C LEU A 125 -12.46 -3.63 11.40
N VAL A 126 -11.95 -4.10 10.27
CA VAL A 126 -10.58 -4.60 10.16
C VAL A 126 -9.57 -3.46 10.22
N THR A 127 -9.78 -2.37 9.47
CA THR A 127 -8.86 -1.21 9.49
C THR A 127 -8.82 -0.53 10.84
N MET A 128 -9.94 -0.52 11.58
CA MET A 128 -9.98 -0.06 12.96
C MET A 128 -9.06 -0.88 13.86
N VAL A 129 -9.12 -2.21 13.75
CA VAL A 129 -8.26 -3.11 14.53
C VAL A 129 -6.78 -2.96 14.14
N GLU A 130 -6.49 -2.73 12.86
CA GLU A 130 -5.15 -2.38 12.37
C GLU A 130 -4.67 -1.04 12.95
N THR A 131 -5.50 0.01 12.91
CA THR A 131 -5.22 1.34 13.47
C THR A 131 -4.90 1.27 14.96
N ILE A 132 -5.68 0.52 15.74
CA ILE A 132 -5.40 0.31 17.17
C ILE A 132 -4.03 -0.36 17.34
N GLY A 133 -3.74 -1.40 16.55
CA GLY A 133 -2.45 -2.10 16.58
C GLY A 133 -1.28 -1.19 16.24
N ASP A 134 -1.42 -0.36 15.22
CA ASP A 134 -0.39 0.56 14.76
C ASP A 134 -0.14 1.70 15.74
N ILE A 135 -1.17 2.27 16.36
CA ILE A 135 -1.04 3.29 17.42
C ILE A 135 -0.36 2.68 18.64
N THR A 136 -0.70 1.44 19.00
CA THR A 136 -0.06 0.72 20.10
C THR A 136 1.41 0.48 19.79
N ALA A 137 1.73 0.00 18.59
CA ALA A 137 3.10 -0.21 18.15
C ALA A 137 3.89 1.10 18.09
N THR A 138 3.27 2.19 17.60
CA THR A 138 3.86 3.54 17.61
C THR A 138 4.22 3.94 19.04
N SER A 139 3.28 3.77 19.99
CA SER A 139 3.48 4.12 21.40
C SER A 139 4.63 3.31 22.01
N LEU A 140 4.72 2.01 21.71
CA LEU A 140 5.83 1.16 22.15
C LEU A 140 7.19 1.65 21.63
N VAL A 141 7.29 1.95 20.32
CA VAL A 141 8.57 2.36 19.71
C VAL A 141 8.94 3.81 20.04
N SER A 142 7.97 4.64 20.44
CA SER A 142 8.20 6.02 20.87
C SER A 142 8.41 6.18 22.39
N GLY A 143 8.36 5.10 23.17
CA GLY A 143 8.51 5.15 24.63
C GLY A 143 7.31 5.75 25.36
N GLU A 144 6.14 5.67 24.75
CA GLU A 144 4.89 6.22 25.25
C GLU A 144 4.00 5.15 25.92
N PRO A 145 3.06 5.54 26.81
CA PRO A 145 2.20 4.58 27.50
C PRO A 145 1.29 3.79 26.55
N ILE A 146 1.11 2.50 26.86
CA ILE A 146 0.19 1.57 26.17
C ILE A 146 -1.03 1.18 27.01
N GLU A 147 -1.18 1.80 28.18
CA GLU A 147 -2.28 1.60 29.11
C GLU A 147 -2.64 2.93 29.77
N GLY A 148 -3.82 2.99 30.40
CA GLY A 148 -4.33 4.19 31.06
C GLY A 148 -5.04 5.17 30.14
N ASP A 149 -5.53 6.27 30.71
CA ASP A 149 -6.45 7.20 30.04
C ASP A 149 -5.81 7.87 28.82
N LEU A 150 -4.52 8.25 28.90
CA LEU A 150 -3.80 8.87 27.79
C LEU A 150 -3.68 7.93 26.58
N TYR A 151 -3.47 6.64 26.81
CA TYR A 151 -3.44 5.64 25.74
C TYR A 151 -4.81 5.49 25.10
N LEU A 152 -5.87 5.40 25.91
CA LEU A 152 -7.25 5.32 25.41
C LEU A 152 -7.65 6.56 24.61
N GLU A 153 -7.24 7.75 25.03
CA GLU A 153 -7.44 9.00 24.29
C GLU A 153 -6.74 8.98 22.93
N ARG A 154 -5.50 8.49 22.87
CA ARG A 154 -4.75 8.36 21.61
C ARG A 154 -5.37 7.35 20.67
N VAL A 155 -5.80 6.20 21.18
CA VAL A 155 -6.42 5.15 20.37
C VAL A 155 -7.77 5.62 19.84
N SER A 156 -8.64 6.16 20.71
CA SER A 156 -9.95 6.66 20.29
C SER A 156 -9.85 7.85 19.34
N GLY A 157 -8.96 8.81 19.61
CA GLY A 157 -8.69 9.93 18.73
C GLY A 157 -8.10 9.51 17.38
N GLY A 158 -7.21 8.51 17.38
CA GLY A 158 -6.63 7.97 16.15
C GLY A 158 -7.64 7.21 15.29
N VAL A 159 -8.49 6.38 15.90
CA VAL A 159 -9.60 5.70 15.19
C VAL A 159 -10.62 6.71 14.65
N LEU A 160 -10.93 7.76 15.42
CA LEU A 160 -11.82 8.83 14.94
C LEU A 160 -11.21 9.59 13.75
N ALA A 161 -9.91 9.92 13.83
CA ALA A 161 -9.19 10.58 12.76
C ALA A 161 -9.14 9.70 11.49
N ASP A 162 -8.96 8.39 11.65
CA ASP A 162 -9.00 7.42 10.54
C ASP A 162 -10.36 7.42 9.83
N GLY A 163 -11.45 7.29 10.58
CA GLY A 163 -12.80 7.32 10.03
C GLY A 163 -13.14 8.65 9.36
N PHE A 164 -12.74 9.78 9.97
CA PHE A 164 -12.94 11.11 9.41
C PHE A 164 -12.13 11.33 8.12
N ASN A 165 -10.86 10.93 8.10
CA ASN A 165 -10.01 11.03 6.92
C ASN A 165 -10.52 10.14 5.79
N SER A 166 -11.08 8.98 6.13
CA SER A 166 -11.65 8.08 5.13
C SER A 166 -12.99 8.58 4.58
N LEU A 167 -13.79 9.28 5.39
CA LEU A 167 -14.94 10.05 4.90
C LEU A 167 -14.47 11.13 3.92
N LEU A 168 -13.43 11.90 4.27
CA LEU A 168 -12.86 12.93 3.40
C LEU A 168 -12.30 12.32 2.10
N ALA A 169 -11.62 11.18 2.19
CA ALA A 169 -11.13 10.42 1.04
C ALA A 169 -12.29 10.02 0.11
N ALA A 170 -13.39 9.53 0.66
CA ALA A 170 -14.59 9.18 -0.10
C ALA A 170 -15.22 10.38 -0.81
N VAL A 171 -15.27 11.56 -0.15
CA VAL A 171 -15.71 12.82 -0.80
C VAL A 171 -14.88 13.11 -2.04
N PHE A 172 -13.56 12.86 -1.99
CA PHE A 172 -12.65 13.06 -3.11
C PHE A 172 -12.43 11.79 -3.97
N ASN A 173 -13.35 10.82 -3.89
CA ASN A 173 -13.39 9.62 -4.73
C ASN A 173 -12.19 8.68 -4.55
N THR A 174 -11.61 8.66 -3.35
CA THR A 174 -10.54 7.75 -2.96
C THR A 174 -11.10 6.64 -2.08
N PHE A 175 -10.40 5.51 -2.02
CA PHE A 175 -10.72 4.41 -1.11
C PHE A 175 -10.53 4.83 0.36
N PRO A 176 -11.13 4.08 1.32
CA PRO A 176 -10.84 4.27 2.73
C PRO A 176 -9.34 4.22 3.02
N ASN A 177 -8.90 5.07 3.95
CA ASN A 177 -7.52 5.15 4.40
C ASN A 177 -7.35 4.37 5.71
N THR A 178 -6.10 4.15 6.12
CA THR A 178 -5.72 3.56 7.42
C THR A 178 -4.31 4.02 7.80
N THR A 179 -3.87 3.71 9.02
CA THR A 179 -2.50 3.98 9.49
C THR A 179 -1.44 3.22 8.68
N PHE A 180 -0.23 3.80 8.61
CA PHE A 180 0.88 3.19 7.87
C PHE A 180 1.90 2.58 8.84
N SER A 181 1.76 1.27 9.10
CA SER A 181 2.57 0.50 10.05
C SER A 181 4.09 0.57 9.79
N GLN A 182 4.51 0.82 8.56
CA GLN A 182 5.91 0.94 8.16
C GLN A 182 6.62 2.10 8.89
N ASN A 183 5.88 3.13 9.29
CA ASN A 183 6.42 4.26 10.05
C ASN A 183 7.01 3.80 11.39
N ASN A 184 6.45 2.75 12.02
CA ASN A 184 6.99 2.18 13.25
C ASN A 184 8.40 1.61 13.03
N GLY A 185 8.65 0.99 11.88
CA GLY A 185 9.98 0.54 11.49
C GLY A 185 10.97 1.70 11.33
N ILE A 186 10.53 2.82 10.77
CA ILE A 186 11.35 4.03 10.64
C ILE A 186 11.68 4.63 12.01
N ILE A 187 10.69 4.75 12.90
CA ILE A 187 10.88 5.27 14.26
C ILE A 187 11.81 4.35 15.06
N GLN A 188 11.60 3.03 15.01
CA GLN A 188 12.45 2.06 15.70
C GLN A 188 13.91 2.13 15.23
N LEU A 189 14.12 2.37 13.93
CA LEU A 189 15.45 2.53 13.38
C LEU A 189 16.05 3.89 13.77
N THR A 190 15.35 5.00 13.54
CA THR A 190 15.91 6.35 13.72
C THR A 190 15.94 6.80 15.18
N GLY A 191 15.09 6.25 16.05
CA GLY A 191 14.83 6.75 17.39
C GLY A 191 14.05 8.06 17.42
N VAL A 192 13.49 8.51 16.29
CA VAL A 192 12.83 9.81 16.16
C VAL A 192 11.33 9.61 15.92
N ALA A 193 10.52 9.90 16.94
CA ALA A 193 9.04 9.89 16.88
C ALA A 193 8.44 11.32 16.84
N SER A 194 9.20 12.30 16.35
CA SER A 194 8.76 13.70 16.36
C SER A 194 7.66 13.96 15.34
N ARG A 195 6.58 14.61 15.79
CA ARG A 195 5.50 15.10 14.91
C ARG A 195 6.00 16.03 13.81
N TYR A 196 7.10 16.75 14.04
CA TYR A 196 7.71 17.62 13.03
C TYR A 196 8.12 16.81 11.78
N VAL A 197 8.66 15.60 11.96
CA VAL A 197 9.02 14.70 10.85
C VAL A 197 7.77 14.17 10.15
N GLY A 198 6.63 14.08 10.84
CA GLY A 198 5.37 13.69 10.20
C GLY A 198 4.73 14.78 9.33
N TYR A 199 5.09 16.05 9.56
CA TYR A 199 4.55 17.18 8.80
C TYR A 199 5.34 17.53 7.53
N PHE A 200 6.60 17.08 7.42
CA PHE A 200 7.54 17.44 6.36
C PHE A 200 8.21 16.21 5.74
#